data_AF-A0A4R6RTU4-F1
#
_entry.id   AF-A0A4R6RTU4-F1
#
_cell.length_a   1.000
_cell.length_b   1.000
_cell.length_c   1.000
_cell.angle_alpha   90.00
_cell.angle_beta   90.00
_cell.angle_gamma   90.00
#
_symmetry.space_group_name_H-M   'P 1'
#
loop_
_entity.id
_entity.type
_entity.pdbx_description
1 polymer ?
#
loop_
_entity_poly.entity_id
_entity_poly.type
_entity_poly.pdbx_seq_one_letter_code
_entity_poly.pdbx_strand_id
1 'polypeptide(L)'
;MEQTSTTAEQLRLVRTLFPDLAASYDAAAAANAEDASAKFDDWLDREAGAIHAGAAFGSGTDPEVTRRWEASFHAARIVADLADTVLPEPEAFAAAGADLSRLGTLLAQRPDLVAVPAPYGMGAEHWRRTFVRAALEYPGVLGGESEGSPLVLATDAERGFAALDRIPESAGSPPIVAQRRDDGRSLWWTLRLIPAGSAPSVLGLSFAQGPHVSLPEMLMLQLMRITEQLEPVDTGTFTWLAGSIADGRLAARHVYDAGERVIRITCREVGNQGPHLGARPPQG
;
A
#
# COMPACT_ATOMS: atom_id res chain seq x y z
N MET A 1 -31.26 -9.45 34.63
CA MET A 1 -30.72 -10.82 34.68
C MET A 1 -29.70 -10.89 33.56
N GLU A 2 -28.47 -10.44 33.83
CA GLU A 2 -27.40 -10.40 32.83
C GLU A 2 -26.86 -11.81 32.64
N GLN A 3 -26.99 -12.33 31.41
CA GLN A 3 -26.35 -13.58 31.01
C GLN A 3 -24.87 -13.31 30.80
N THR A 4 -24.05 -13.55 31.83
CA THR A 4 -22.63 -13.86 31.65
C THR A 4 -22.55 -15.19 30.89
N SER A 5 -22.54 -15.11 29.56
CA SER A 5 -22.12 -16.23 28.72
C SER A 5 -20.74 -16.65 29.18
N THR A 6 -20.63 -17.86 29.70
CA THR A 6 -19.36 -18.33 30.26
C THR A 6 -18.38 -18.54 29.11
N THR A 7 -17.10 -18.21 29.30
CA THR A 7 -16.04 -18.40 28.29
C THR A 7 -16.02 -19.83 27.72
N ALA A 8 -16.45 -20.81 28.52
CA ALA A 8 -16.63 -22.20 28.10
C ALA A 8 -17.77 -22.42 27.09
N GLU A 9 -18.86 -21.67 27.17
CA GLU A 9 -19.97 -21.72 26.20
C GLU A 9 -19.59 -21.04 24.88
N GLN A 10 -18.87 -19.92 24.93
CA GLN A 10 -18.33 -19.26 23.74
C GLN A 10 -17.32 -20.16 23.02
N LEU A 11 -16.40 -20.80 23.77
CA LEU A 11 -15.44 -21.75 23.21
C LEU A 11 -16.14 -22.98 22.61
N ARG A 12 -17.21 -23.47 23.26
CA ARG A 12 -18.01 -24.59 22.75
C ARG A 12 -18.76 -24.19 21.47
N LEU A 13 -19.26 -22.96 21.39
CA LEU A 13 -19.92 -22.44 20.20
C LEU A 13 -18.93 -22.32 19.02
N VAL A 14 -17.75 -21.73 19.24
CA VAL A 14 -16.70 -21.60 18.23
C VAL A 14 -16.24 -22.98 17.72
N ARG A 15 -16.03 -23.95 18.63
CA ARG A 15 -15.69 -25.33 18.25
C ARG A 15 -16.80 -26.04 17.47
N THR A 16 -18.06 -25.66 17.69
CA THR A 16 -19.21 -26.22 16.95
C THR A 16 -19.33 -25.60 15.57
N LEU A 17 -19.07 -24.30 15.44
CA LEU A 17 -19.14 -23.57 14.18
C LEU A 17 -17.95 -23.88 13.26
N PHE A 18 -16.78 -24.20 13.82
CA PHE A 18 -15.54 -24.43 13.08
C PHE A 18 -14.82 -25.71 13.56
N PRO A 19 -15.36 -26.90 13.26
CA PRO A 19 -14.84 -28.16 13.77
C PRO A 19 -13.43 -28.52 13.27
N ASP A 20 -13.12 -28.21 12.02
CA ASP A 20 -11.80 -28.48 11.43
C ASP A 20 -10.71 -27.59 12.06
N LEU A 21 -11.07 -26.36 12.43
CA LEU A 21 -10.21 -25.42 13.14
C LEU A 21 -9.90 -25.89 14.57
N ALA A 22 -10.93 -26.39 15.27
CA ALA A 22 -10.75 -26.97 16.60
C ALA A 22 -9.78 -28.15 16.59
N ALA A 23 -9.87 -29.01 15.56
CA ALA A 23 -8.98 -30.15 15.40
C ALA A 23 -7.52 -29.71 15.09
N SER A 24 -7.33 -28.67 14.29
CA SER A 24 -6.01 -28.09 14.02
C SER A 24 -5.37 -27.48 15.27
N TYR A 25 -6.17 -26.76 16.08
CA TYR A 25 -5.72 -26.21 17.37
C TYR A 25 -5.30 -27.30 18.35
N ASP A 26 -6.12 -28.34 18.52
CA ASP A 26 -5.79 -29.44 19.44
C ASP A 26 -4.50 -30.18 19.00
N ALA A 27 -4.25 -30.26 17.69
CA ALA A 27 -3.01 -30.80 17.14
C ALA A 27 -1.79 -29.88 17.35
N ALA A 28 -1.96 -28.55 17.24
CA ALA A 28 -0.89 -27.56 17.42
C ALA A 28 -0.55 -27.31 18.91
N ALA A 29 -1.56 -27.27 19.78
CA ALA A 29 -1.40 -27.14 21.23
C ALA A 29 -0.71 -28.37 21.84
N ALA A 30 -0.88 -29.55 21.24
CA ALA A 30 -0.12 -30.75 21.59
C ALA A 30 1.36 -30.66 21.18
N ALA A 31 1.74 -29.74 20.29
CA ALA A 31 3.08 -29.67 19.71
C ALA A 31 4.02 -28.63 20.38
N ASN A 32 3.55 -27.46 20.84
CA ASN A 32 4.32 -26.48 21.65
C ASN A 32 3.41 -25.34 22.17
N ALA A 33 3.23 -25.22 23.48
CA ALA A 33 2.15 -24.41 24.07
C ALA A 33 2.32 -22.88 24.03
N GLU A 34 3.55 -22.34 24.04
CA GLU A 34 3.76 -20.88 24.13
C GLU A 34 3.86 -20.19 22.75
N ASP A 35 4.53 -20.81 21.78
CA ASP A 35 4.72 -20.26 20.43
C ASP A 35 3.48 -20.48 19.52
N ALA A 36 2.61 -21.42 19.90
CA ALA A 36 1.35 -21.68 19.19
C ALA A 36 0.27 -20.64 19.51
N SER A 37 0.26 -20.06 20.72
CA SER A 37 -0.75 -19.07 21.10
C SER A 37 -0.57 -17.76 20.32
N ALA A 38 0.65 -17.23 20.24
CA ALA A 38 0.92 -16.01 19.47
C ALA A 38 0.65 -16.19 17.97
N LYS A 39 1.08 -17.33 17.39
CA LYS A 39 0.79 -17.65 15.97
C LYS A 39 -0.69 -17.89 15.71
N PHE A 40 -1.42 -18.39 16.70
CA PHE A 40 -2.87 -18.57 16.64
C PHE A 40 -3.59 -17.24 16.73
N ASP A 41 -3.21 -16.36 17.65
CA ASP A 41 -3.77 -15.01 17.76
C ASP A 41 -3.51 -14.22 16.46
N ASP A 42 -2.28 -14.26 15.93
CA ASP A 42 -1.92 -13.65 14.63
C ASP A 42 -2.68 -14.26 13.44
N TRP A 43 -3.06 -15.53 13.53
CA TRP A 43 -3.88 -16.20 12.52
C TRP A 43 -5.36 -15.86 12.71
N LEU A 44 -5.86 -15.80 13.95
CA LEU A 44 -7.25 -15.53 14.29
C LEU A 44 -7.59 -14.07 13.98
N ASP A 45 -6.68 -13.14 14.24
CA ASP A 45 -6.81 -11.74 13.83
C ASP A 45 -6.82 -11.61 12.30
N ARG A 46 -6.04 -12.43 11.58
CA ARG A 46 -6.03 -12.47 10.11
C ARG A 46 -7.33 -13.02 9.55
N GLU A 47 -7.86 -14.12 10.10
CA GLU A 47 -9.13 -14.72 9.67
C GLU A 47 -10.34 -13.87 10.07
N ALA A 48 -10.32 -13.28 11.27
CA ALA A 48 -11.34 -12.33 11.70
C ALA A 48 -11.34 -11.09 10.79
N GLY A 49 -10.15 -10.58 10.44
CA GLY A 49 -9.99 -9.52 9.44
C GLY A 49 -10.50 -9.93 8.06
N ALA A 50 -10.26 -11.16 7.61
CA ALA A 50 -10.78 -11.67 6.34
C ALA A 50 -12.32 -11.78 6.33
N ILE A 51 -12.91 -12.27 7.42
CA ILE A 51 -14.37 -12.40 7.57
C ILE A 51 -15.03 -11.01 7.67
N HIS A 52 -14.42 -10.07 8.40
CA HIS A 52 -14.94 -8.71 8.56
C HIS A 52 -14.74 -7.84 7.32
N ALA A 53 -13.61 -7.97 6.62
CA ALA A 53 -13.42 -7.38 5.32
C ALA A 53 -14.46 -7.93 4.33
N GLY A 54 -14.68 -9.25 4.29
CA GLY A 54 -15.76 -9.88 3.52
C GLY A 54 -17.16 -9.34 3.87
N ALA A 55 -17.41 -9.01 5.15
CA ALA A 55 -18.64 -8.34 5.58
C ALA A 55 -18.72 -6.87 5.12
N ALA A 56 -17.60 -6.15 5.06
CA ALA A 56 -17.52 -4.78 4.53
C ALA A 56 -17.67 -4.71 3.00
N PHE A 57 -17.30 -5.78 2.27
CA PHE A 57 -17.53 -5.91 0.83
C PHE A 57 -18.95 -6.40 0.48
N GLY A 58 -19.68 -6.94 1.46
CA GLY A 58 -21.02 -7.49 1.29
C GLY A 58 -21.02 -8.95 0.82
N SER A 59 -22.12 -9.66 1.10
CA SER A 59 -22.28 -11.10 0.89
C SER A 59 -22.39 -11.56 -0.57
N GLY A 60 -21.93 -10.76 -1.54
CA GLY A 60 -21.99 -11.05 -2.98
C GLY A 60 -20.68 -10.74 -3.72
N THR A 61 -19.58 -10.60 -3.00
CA THR A 61 -18.29 -10.22 -3.60
C THR A 61 -17.70 -11.38 -4.38
N ASP A 62 -17.30 -11.12 -5.61
CA ASP A 62 -16.58 -12.05 -6.47
C ASP A 62 -15.33 -12.59 -5.73
N PRO A 63 -15.13 -13.92 -5.62
CA PRO A 63 -13.95 -14.51 -4.97
C PRO A 63 -12.62 -13.96 -5.50
N GLU A 64 -12.58 -13.59 -6.78
CA GLU A 64 -11.38 -13.01 -7.41
C GLU A 64 -11.09 -11.59 -6.89
N VAL A 65 -12.12 -10.79 -6.63
CA VAL A 65 -11.96 -9.45 -6.03
C VAL A 65 -11.44 -9.56 -4.61
N THR A 66 -11.99 -10.50 -3.84
CA THR A 66 -11.53 -10.79 -2.46
C THR A 66 -10.05 -11.18 -2.46
N ARG A 67 -9.67 -12.14 -3.31
CA ARG A 67 -8.28 -12.58 -3.47
C ARG A 67 -7.33 -11.44 -3.84
N ARG A 68 -7.74 -10.53 -4.73
CA ARG A 68 -6.95 -9.35 -5.12
C ARG A 68 -6.82 -8.32 -4.00
N TRP A 69 -7.87 -8.15 -3.19
CA TRP A 69 -7.82 -7.30 -2.01
C TRP A 69 -6.86 -7.85 -0.96
N GLU A 70 -6.99 -9.14 -0.64
CA GLU A 70 -6.12 -9.84 0.30
C GLU A 70 -4.66 -9.81 -0.15
N ALA A 71 -4.38 -10.07 -1.44
CA ALA A 71 -3.03 -9.97 -1.98
C ALA A 71 -2.46 -8.55 -1.82
N SER A 72 -3.26 -7.52 -2.11
CA SER A 72 -2.83 -6.12 -1.96
C SER A 72 -2.50 -5.78 -0.50
N PHE A 73 -3.36 -6.16 0.45
CA PHE A 73 -3.12 -5.91 1.87
C PHE A 73 -2.00 -6.78 2.46
N HIS A 74 -1.82 -7.99 1.96
CA HIS A 74 -0.69 -8.85 2.31
C HIS A 74 0.64 -8.21 1.91
N ALA A 75 0.78 -7.81 0.64
CA ALA A 75 1.96 -7.10 0.16
C ALA A 75 2.19 -5.79 0.95
N ALA A 76 1.13 -5.02 1.19
CA ALA A 76 1.22 -3.80 1.97
C ALA A 76 1.68 -4.01 3.41
N ARG A 77 1.31 -5.13 4.04
CA ARG A 77 1.74 -5.49 5.40
C ARG A 77 3.25 -5.78 5.43
N ILE A 78 3.76 -6.53 4.46
CA ILE A 78 5.22 -6.75 4.31
C ILE A 78 5.95 -5.41 4.15
N VAL A 79 5.42 -4.50 3.34
CA VAL A 79 6.02 -3.16 3.17
C VAL A 79 5.96 -2.35 4.47
N ALA A 80 4.86 -2.41 5.21
CA ALA A 80 4.73 -1.73 6.50
C ALA A 80 5.78 -2.23 7.51
N ASP A 81 6.03 -3.55 7.55
CA ASP A 81 7.06 -4.18 8.38
C ASP A 81 8.48 -3.75 7.96
N LEU A 82 8.74 -3.68 6.64
CA LEU A 82 9.98 -3.12 6.09
C LEU A 82 10.16 -1.63 6.45
N ALA A 83 9.06 -0.92 6.67
CA ALA A 83 9.05 0.48 7.05
C ALA A 83 9.01 0.71 8.56
N ASP A 84 9.01 -0.32 9.42
CA ASP A 84 8.81 -0.15 10.87
C ASP A 84 7.54 0.69 11.17
N THR A 85 6.45 0.36 10.47
CA THR A 85 5.11 0.96 10.61
C THR A 85 4.07 -0.15 10.73
N VAL A 86 2.85 0.18 11.16
CA VAL A 86 1.75 -0.79 11.20
C VAL A 86 0.70 -0.36 10.19
N LEU A 87 0.42 -1.24 9.23
CA LEU A 87 -0.65 -1.06 8.26
C LEU A 87 -2.01 -1.05 9.00
N PRO A 88 -2.86 -0.02 8.81
CA PRO A 88 -4.23 -0.07 9.33
C PRO A 88 -5.03 -1.18 8.66
N GLU A 89 -5.87 -1.85 9.44
CA GLU A 89 -6.80 -2.84 8.91
C GLU A 89 -7.85 -2.17 7.97
N PRO A 90 -8.41 -2.89 6.99
CA PRO A 90 -9.42 -2.37 6.05
C PRO A 90 -10.56 -1.60 6.74
N GLU A 91 -11.01 -2.07 7.90
CA GLU A 91 -12.09 -1.50 8.70
C GLU A 91 -11.74 -0.10 9.21
N ALA A 92 -10.46 0.18 9.48
CA ALA A 92 -10.03 1.52 9.89
C ALA A 92 -10.23 2.52 8.73
N PHE A 93 -9.97 2.11 7.49
CA PHE A 93 -10.26 2.94 6.32
C PHE A 93 -11.76 3.13 6.12
N ALA A 94 -12.56 2.08 6.29
CA ALA A 94 -14.03 2.18 6.23
C ALA A 94 -14.57 3.15 7.31
N ALA A 95 -14.08 3.05 8.54
CA ALA A 95 -14.42 3.96 9.63
C ALA A 95 -13.98 5.41 9.36
N ALA A 96 -12.89 5.61 8.63
CA ALA A 96 -12.44 6.92 8.16
C ALA A 96 -13.24 7.46 6.96
N GLY A 97 -14.19 6.68 6.42
CA GLY A 97 -15.08 7.08 5.33
C GLY A 97 -14.79 6.46 3.97
N ALA A 98 -13.92 5.45 3.88
CA ALA A 98 -13.67 4.74 2.62
C ALA A 98 -14.86 3.85 2.23
N ASP A 99 -15.34 4.04 1.00
CA ASP A 99 -16.39 3.20 0.41
C ASP A 99 -15.77 1.92 -0.16
N LEU A 100 -15.51 0.95 0.72
CA LEU A 100 -14.88 -0.33 0.35
C LEU A 100 -15.71 -1.10 -0.69
N SER A 101 -17.05 -0.99 -0.66
CA SER A 101 -17.92 -1.62 -1.67
C SER A 101 -17.72 -1.02 -3.06
N ARG A 102 -17.60 0.32 -3.16
CA ARG A 102 -17.26 1.00 -4.43
C ARG A 102 -15.85 0.63 -4.90
N LEU A 103 -14.87 0.57 -4.00
CA LEU A 103 -13.51 0.16 -4.35
C LEU A 103 -13.48 -1.29 -4.86
N GLY A 104 -14.19 -2.20 -4.20
CA GLY A 104 -14.34 -3.60 -4.65
C GLY A 104 -14.99 -3.69 -6.04
N THR A 105 -16.03 -2.89 -6.30
CA THR A 105 -16.68 -2.79 -7.62
C THR A 105 -15.71 -2.32 -8.70
N LEU A 106 -14.90 -1.30 -8.41
CA LEU A 106 -13.90 -0.78 -9.34
C LEU A 106 -12.80 -1.81 -9.62
N LEU A 107 -12.35 -2.54 -8.60
CA LEU A 107 -11.40 -3.63 -8.77
C LEU A 107 -11.97 -4.73 -9.66
N ALA A 108 -13.22 -5.13 -9.46
CA ALA A 108 -13.90 -6.12 -10.30
C ALA A 108 -13.91 -5.70 -11.79
N GLN A 109 -14.20 -4.43 -12.05
CA GLN A 109 -14.32 -3.88 -13.41
C GLN A 109 -12.97 -3.62 -14.07
N ARG A 110 -11.91 -3.41 -13.28
CA ARG A 110 -10.59 -3.00 -13.77
C ARG A 110 -9.49 -3.91 -13.25
N PRO A 111 -9.04 -4.88 -14.05
CA PRO A 111 -7.98 -5.81 -13.65
C PRO A 111 -6.61 -5.13 -13.48
N ASP A 112 -6.43 -3.95 -14.06
CA ASP A 112 -5.20 -3.17 -13.98
C ASP A 112 -5.04 -2.39 -12.66
N LEU A 113 -6.08 -2.31 -11.83
CA LEU A 113 -6.06 -1.59 -10.56
C LEU A 113 -5.55 -2.47 -9.41
N VAL A 114 -4.78 -1.86 -8.51
CA VAL A 114 -4.30 -2.45 -7.25
C VAL A 114 -4.72 -1.55 -6.09
N ALA A 115 -5.16 -2.13 -4.98
CA ALA A 115 -5.46 -1.38 -3.76
C ALA A 115 -4.15 -0.98 -3.06
N VAL A 116 -3.91 0.32 -2.89
CA VAL A 116 -2.66 0.83 -2.32
C VAL A 116 -2.98 1.63 -1.06
N PRO A 117 -2.82 1.03 0.13
CA PRO A 117 -2.80 1.77 1.39
C PRO A 117 -1.44 2.45 1.56
N ALA A 118 -1.38 3.77 1.49
CA ALA A 118 -0.13 4.52 1.47
C ALA A 118 0.07 5.37 2.75
N PRO A 119 1.24 5.31 3.40
CA PRO A 119 1.58 6.17 4.53
C PRO A 119 2.19 7.50 4.08
N TYR A 120 1.63 8.61 4.56
CA TYR A 120 2.10 9.97 4.32
C TYR A 120 2.83 10.52 5.55
N GLY A 121 3.79 11.40 5.31
CA GLY A 121 4.59 12.03 6.36
C GLY A 121 5.76 11.20 6.88
N MET A 122 6.17 10.16 6.14
CA MET A 122 7.32 9.33 6.52
C MET A 122 8.66 10.07 6.40
N GLY A 123 8.79 10.96 5.40
CA GLY A 123 10.01 11.66 5.06
C GLY A 123 10.99 10.86 4.19
N ALA A 124 11.87 11.57 3.48
CA ALA A 124 12.77 11.00 2.47
C ALA A 124 13.70 9.91 3.02
N GLU A 125 14.30 10.18 4.18
CA GLU A 125 15.24 9.24 4.82
C GLU A 125 14.55 7.95 5.27
N HIS A 126 13.29 8.04 5.70
CA HIS A 126 12.53 6.86 6.08
C HIS A 126 12.25 6.00 4.85
N TRP A 127 11.74 6.58 3.77
CA TRP A 127 11.53 5.88 2.51
C TRP A 127 12.83 5.27 1.97
N ARG A 128 13.95 6.01 1.97
CA ARG A 128 15.25 5.48 1.53
C ARG A 128 15.68 4.25 2.32
N ARG A 129 15.52 4.25 3.65
CA ARG A 129 15.80 3.09 4.49
C ARG A 129 14.90 1.90 4.15
N THR A 130 13.60 2.14 3.94
CA THR A 130 12.66 1.09 3.52
C THR A 130 13.09 0.46 2.19
N PHE A 131 13.48 1.26 1.20
CA PHE A 131 13.99 0.74 -0.08
C PHE A 131 15.31 -0.02 0.05
N VAL A 132 16.21 0.42 0.93
CA VAL A 132 17.45 -0.33 1.23
C VAL A 132 17.13 -1.69 1.84
N ARG A 133 16.21 -1.75 2.82
CA ARG A 133 15.77 -3.03 3.41
C ARG A 133 15.13 -3.94 2.36
N ALA A 134 14.25 -3.39 1.51
CA ALA A 134 13.64 -4.14 0.42
C ALA A 134 14.69 -4.68 -0.57
N ALA A 135 15.74 -3.94 -0.90
CA ALA A 135 16.80 -4.43 -1.78
C ALA A 135 17.65 -5.54 -1.16
N LEU A 136 17.83 -5.53 0.16
CA LEU A 136 18.51 -6.62 0.86
C LEU A 136 17.69 -7.91 0.85
N GLU A 137 16.37 -7.81 0.97
CA GLU A 137 15.45 -8.95 0.99
C GLU A 137 15.10 -9.46 -0.42
N TYR A 138 15.02 -8.55 -1.41
CA TYR A 138 14.63 -8.84 -2.78
C TYR A 138 15.69 -8.37 -3.81
N PRO A 139 16.93 -8.90 -3.74
CA PRO A 139 18.06 -8.44 -4.54
C PRO A 139 17.91 -8.72 -6.05
N GLY A 140 16.96 -9.56 -6.46
CA GLY A 140 16.66 -9.83 -7.87
C GLY A 140 15.94 -8.66 -8.57
N VAL A 141 15.23 -7.83 -7.81
CA VAL A 141 14.38 -6.75 -8.34
C VAL A 141 14.98 -5.38 -8.06
N LEU A 142 15.50 -5.16 -6.85
CA LEU A 142 16.20 -3.93 -6.45
C LEU A 142 17.65 -4.25 -6.07
N GLY A 143 18.55 -3.26 -6.16
CA GLY A 143 19.94 -3.42 -5.71
C GLY A 143 20.89 -3.80 -6.84
N GLY A 144 21.08 -2.86 -7.78
CA GLY A 144 22.13 -2.88 -8.80
C GLY A 144 23.54 -2.83 -8.21
N GLU A 145 24.56 -2.74 -9.07
CA GLU A 145 25.97 -2.58 -8.66
C GLU A 145 26.27 -1.24 -7.95
N SER A 146 25.27 -0.39 -7.77
CA SER A 146 25.41 0.92 -7.13
C SER A 146 25.39 0.77 -5.60
N GLU A 147 26.42 1.27 -4.92
CA GLU A 147 26.56 1.26 -3.44
C GLU A 147 25.53 2.18 -2.70
N GLY A 148 24.51 2.71 -3.41
CA GLY A 148 23.57 3.71 -2.91
C GLY A 148 22.17 3.17 -2.57
N SER A 149 21.31 4.06 -2.04
CA SER A 149 19.90 3.73 -1.84
C SER A 149 19.21 3.43 -3.18
N PRO A 150 18.42 2.35 -3.28
CA PRO A 150 17.61 2.06 -4.48
C PRO A 150 16.54 3.12 -4.77
N LEU A 151 16.32 4.08 -3.87
CA LEU A 151 15.49 5.26 -4.09
C LEU A 151 16.36 6.50 -4.31
N VAL A 152 16.46 6.91 -5.57
CA VAL A 152 17.24 8.07 -6.01
C VAL A 152 16.32 9.29 -6.17
N LEU A 153 16.61 10.36 -5.43
CA LEU A 153 15.87 11.62 -5.50
C LEU A 153 16.73 12.68 -6.18
N ALA A 154 16.19 13.38 -7.18
CA ALA A 154 16.82 14.57 -7.71
C ALA A 154 16.85 15.68 -6.65
N THR A 155 17.84 16.57 -6.70
CA THR A 155 18.05 17.64 -5.69
C THR A 155 16.81 18.47 -5.41
N ASP A 156 16.03 18.82 -6.45
CA ASP A 156 14.79 19.59 -6.25
C ASP A 156 13.69 18.75 -5.59
N ALA A 157 13.56 17.47 -5.95
CA ALA A 157 12.61 16.55 -5.31
C ALA A 157 12.96 16.33 -3.84
N GLU A 158 14.25 16.22 -3.52
CA GLU A 158 14.73 16.09 -2.15
C GLU A 158 14.45 17.36 -1.33
N ARG A 159 14.72 18.54 -1.89
CA ARG A 159 14.39 19.83 -1.25
C ARG A 159 12.87 19.98 -1.03
N GLY A 160 12.07 19.54 -1.99
CA GLY A 160 10.62 19.61 -1.98
C GLY A 160 9.92 18.41 -1.33
N PHE A 161 10.65 17.46 -0.76
CA PHE A 161 10.09 16.15 -0.39
C PHE A 161 8.94 16.26 0.61
N ALA A 162 9.09 17.13 1.61
CA ALA A 162 8.06 17.36 2.62
C ALA A 162 6.74 17.90 2.04
N ALA A 163 6.73 18.49 0.84
CA ALA A 163 5.50 18.86 0.15
C ALA A 163 4.91 17.68 -0.63
N LEU A 164 5.77 16.86 -1.25
CA LEU A 164 5.38 15.68 -2.02
C LEU A 164 4.86 14.53 -1.13
N ASP A 165 5.32 14.46 0.11
CA ASP A 165 4.98 13.43 1.11
C ASP A 165 3.73 13.78 1.93
N ARG A 166 3.02 14.84 1.57
CA ARG A 166 1.70 15.21 2.14
C ARG A 166 0.59 14.70 1.26
N ILE A 167 -0.59 14.51 1.87
CA ILE A 167 -1.81 14.21 1.12
C ILE A 167 -2.10 15.42 0.20
N PRO A 168 -2.11 15.25 -1.13
CA PRO A 168 -2.31 16.36 -2.04
C PRO A 168 -3.71 16.97 -1.86
N GLU A 169 -3.81 18.30 -1.86
CA GLU A 169 -5.12 18.97 -1.82
C GLU A 169 -5.99 18.59 -3.04
N SER A 170 -5.35 18.32 -4.17
CA SER A 170 -5.99 17.84 -5.39
C SER A 170 -6.45 16.38 -5.32
N ALA A 171 -6.12 15.62 -4.27
CA ALA A 171 -6.50 14.22 -4.12
C ALA A 171 -7.98 14.02 -3.81
N GLY A 172 -8.75 15.10 -3.61
CA GLY A 172 -10.18 15.06 -3.30
C GLY A 172 -10.41 14.36 -1.97
N SER A 173 -10.14 15.06 -0.85
CA SER A 173 -10.39 14.64 0.54
C SER A 173 -10.49 13.11 0.75
N PRO A 174 -9.42 12.34 0.45
CA PRO A 174 -9.47 10.90 0.63
C PRO A 174 -9.69 10.59 2.11
N PRO A 175 -10.37 9.48 2.45
CA PRO A 175 -10.45 8.97 3.82
C PRO A 175 -9.05 8.86 4.43
N ILE A 176 -8.88 9.38 5.65
CA ILE A 176 -7.59 9.44 6.34
C ILE A 176 -7.67 8.67 7.64
N VAL A 177 -6.80 7.67 7.78
CA VAL A 177 -6.56 7.00 9.06
C VAL A 177 -5.31 7.62 9.70
N ALA A 178 -5.49 8.29 10.84
CA ALA A 178 -4.38 8.85 11.59
C ALA A 178 -3.77 7.79 12.52
N GLN A 179 -2.45 7.64 12.47
CA GLN A 179 -1.70 6.75 13.34
C GLN A 179 -0.63 7.56 14.09
N ARG A 180 -0.57 7.38 15.41
CA ARG A 180 0.48 7.98 16.23
C ARG A 180 1.63 7.00 16.38
N ARG A 181 2.85 7.44 16.12
CA ARG A 181 4.07 6.67 16.36
C ARG A 181 4.56 6.88 17.79
N ASP A 182 5.35 5.92 18.27
CA ASP A 182 6.00 5.97 19.58
C ASP A 182 6.95 7.16 19.73
N ASP A 183 7.54 7.62 18.61
CA ASP A 183 8.40 8.81 18.56
C ASP A 183 7.62 10.15 18.58
N GLY A 184 6.29 10.09 18.75
CA GLY A 184 5.41 11.25 18.83
C GLY A 184 5.01 11.86 17.49
N ARG A 185 5.53 11.36 16.35
CA ARG A 185 5.11 11.79 15.02
C ARG A 185 3.79 11.14 14.62
N SER A 186 3.03 11.83 13.78
CA SER A 186 1.81 11.30 13.16
C SER A 186 2.11 10.81 11.75
N LEU A 187 1.59 9.63 11.43
CA LEU A 187 1.46 9.11 10.08
C LEU A 187 0.00 9.18 9.68
N TRP A 188 -0.23 9.45 8.41
CA TRP A 188 -1.58 9.46 7.84
C TRP A 188 -1.64 8.42 6.74
N TRP A 189 -2.60 7.52 6.82
CA TRP A 189 -2.81 6.50 5.80
C TRP A 189 -4.01 6.86 4.95
N THR A 190 -3.86 6.70 3.63
CA THR A 190 -4.99 6.74 2.69
C THR A 190 -5.05 5.43 1.93
N LEU A 191 -6.23 5.06 1.44
CA LEU A 191 -6.44 3.89 0.61
C LEU A 191 -7.07 4.31 -0.72
N ARG A 192 -6.36 4.07 -1.83
CA ARG A 192 -6.86 4.31 -3.19
C ARG A 192 -6.46 3.18 -4.12
N LEU A 193 -7.16 3.03 -5.24
CA LEU A 193 -6.81 2.10 -6.30
C LEU A 193 -5.91 2.78 -7.33
N ILE A 194 -4.75 2.20 -7.60
CA ILE A 194 -3.75 2.74 -8.52
C ILE A 194 -3.60 1.80 -9.72
N PRO A 195 -3.60 2.30 -10.97
CA PRO A 195 -3.22 1.50 -12.12
C PRO A 195 -1.80 0.95 -11.96
N ALA A 196 -1.63 -0.37 -12.11
CA ALA A 196 -0.37 -1.10 -11.92
C ALA A 196 0.14 -1.79 -13.20
N GLY A 197 -0.43 -1.45 -14.37
CA GLY A 197 0.11 -1.88 -15.67
C GLY A 197 1.56 -1.40 -15.87
N SER A 198 2.31 -2.00 -16.81
CA SER A 198 3.75 -1.72 -16.98
C SER A 198 4.08 -0.27 -17.34
N ALA A 199 3.19 0.42 -18.06
CA ALA A 199 3.33 1.81 -18.46
C ALA A 199 2.10 2.64 -18.05
N PRO A 200 2.25 3.95 -17.78
CA PRO A 200 1.12 4.80 -17.45
C PRO A 200 0.25 5.03 -18.68
N SER A 201 -1.03 5.32 -18.44
CA SER A 201 -1.91 5.75 -19.53
C SER A 201 -1.48 7.13 -20.04
N VAL A 202 -1.39 7.24 -21.37
CA VAL A 202 -1.12 8.43 -22.18
C VAL A 202 0.35 8.83 -22.28
N LEU A 203 0.89 8.66 -23.49
CA LEU A 203 2.15 9.21 -23.96
C LEU A 203 1.90 10.66 -24.42
N GLY A 204 2.37 11.68 -23.69
CA GLY A 204 2.26 13.08 -24.10
C GLY A 204 1.51 14.03 -23.18
N LEU A 205 1.23 13.66 -21.92
CA LEU A 205 0.49 14.54 -21.02
C LEU A 205 1.39 15.58 -20.34
N SER A 206 0.86 16.80 -20.26
CA SER A 206 1.35 17.83 -19.35
C SER A 206 0.86 17.58 -17.92
N PHE A 207 1.51 18.20 -16.93
CA PHE A 207 1.10 18.08 -15.52
C PHE A 207 -0.33 18.60 -15.26
N ALA A 208 -0.87 19.49 -16.10
CA ALA A 208 -2.24 19.97 -15.92
C ALA A 208 -3.32 18.90 -16.25
N GLN A 209 -2.95 17.81 -16.93
CA GLN A 209 -3.90 16.88 -17.55
C GLN A 209 -4.14 15.61 -16.73
N GLY A 210 -4.54 15.76 -15.48
CA GLY A 210 -5.14 14.66 -14.73
C GLY A 210 -5.07 14.83 -13.21
N PRO A 211 -5.83 14.01 -12.46
CA PRO A 211 -5.42 13.67 -11.11
C PRO A 211 -4.17 12.79 -11.21
N HIS A 212 -3.14 13.13 -10.44
CA HIS A 212 -1.91 12.36 -10.38
C HIS A 212 -1.89 11.49 -9.13
N VAL A 213 -1.20 10.36 -9.22
CA VAL A 213 -0.82 9.56 -8.05
C VAL A 213 0.16 10.36 -7.20
N SER A 214 0.03 10.29 -5.88
CA SER A 214 0.99 10.96 -4.98
C SER A 214 2.33 10.24 -4.94
N LEU A 215 3.35 10.89 -4.38
CA LEU A 215 4.64 10.24 -4.16
C LEU A 215 4.50 9.03 -3.22
N PRO A 216 3.89 9.10 -2.03
CA PRO A 216 3.73 7.96 -1.14
C PRO A 216 3.03 6.75 -1.77
N GLU A 217 1.98 6.97 -2.56
CA GLU A 217 1.28 5.88 -3.23
C GLU A 217 2.12 5.22 -4.31
N MET A 218 2.88 6.00 -5.08
CA MET A 218 3.79 5.45 -6.06
C MET A 218 4.89 4.63 -5.39
N LEU A 219 5.50 5.14 -4.31
CA LEU A 219 6.53 4.42 -3.57
C LEU A 219 5.98 3.13 -2.94
N MET A 220 4.79 3.20 -2.36
CA MET A 220 4.09 2.04 -1.79
C MET A 220 3.78 1.00 -2.87
N LEU A 221 3.20 1.40 -4.01
CA LEU A 221 2.92 0.51 -5.13
C LEU A 221 4.18 -0.23 -5.60
N GLN A 222 5.30 0.49 -5.72
CA GLN A 222 6.56 -0.14 -6.13
C GLN A 222 7.02 -1.18 -5.13
N LEU A 223 7.05 -0.83 -3.84
CA LEU A 223 7.48 -1.76 -2.80
C LEU A 223 6.55 -2.99 -2.71
N MET A 224 5.23 -2.81 -2.82
CA MET A 224 4.28 -3.93 -2.85
C MET A 224 4.62 -4.90 -3.99
N ARG A 225 4.86 -4.37 -5.21
CA ARG A 225 5.25 -5.20 -6.36
C ARG A 225 6.59 -5.91 -6.13
N ILE A 226 7.56 -5.21 -5.56
CA ILE A 226 8.88 -5.78 -5.23
C ILE A 226 8.75 -6.93 -4.22
N THR A 227 7.93 -6.77 -3.18
CA THR A 227 7.70 -7.82 -2.17
C THR A 227 7.02 -9.05 -2.75
N GLU A 228 6.23 -8.88 -3.81
CA GLU A 228 5.63 -9.96 -4.59
C GLU A 228 6.57 -10.48 -5.71
N GLN A 229 7.81 -10.01 -5.77
CA GLN A 229 8.79 -10.31 -6.82
C GLN A 229 8.28 -10.01 -8.25
N LEU A 230 7.39 -9.01 -8.36
CA LEU A 230 6.90 -8.49 -9.63
C LEU A 230 7.80 -7.35 -10.12
N GLU A 231 7.86 -7.17 -11.44
CA GLU A 231 8.61 -6.06 -12.02
C GLU A 231 8.00 -4.72 -11.59
N PRO A 232 8.81 -3.74 -11.14
CA PRO A 232 8.36 -2.38 -10.86
C PRO A 232 7.66 -1.73 -12.07
N VAL A 233 6.78 -0.77 -11.81
CA VAL A 233 6.08 -0.05 -12.89
C VAL A 233 6.96 1.05 -13.52
N ASP A 234 6.58 1.49 -14.72
CA ASP A 234 7.18 2.61 -15.45
C ASP A 234 8.62 2.35 -15.94
N THR A 235 8.88 1.16 -16.50
CA THR A 235 10.14 0.90 -17.22
C THR A 235 10.14 1.68 -18.55
N GLY A 236 11.02 2.69 -18.67
CA GLY A 236 11.17 3.48 -19.91
C GLY A 236 10.11 4.54 -20.16
N THR A 237 9.20 4.77 -19.21
CA THR A 237 8.23 5.87 -19.21
C THR A 237 8.25 6.57 -17.86
N PHE A 238 7.65 7.75 -17.78
CA PHE A 238 7.62 8.56 -16.58
C PHE A 238 6.17 8.84 -16.18
N THR A 239 5.88 8.71 -14.89
CA THR A 239 4.58 9.07 -14.32
C THR A 239 4.69 10.38 -13.56
N TRP A 240 3.85 11.36 -13.89
CA TRP A 240 3.68 12.56 -13.07
C TRP A 240 3.18 12.22 -11.67
N LEU A 241 3.75 12.88 -10.66
CA LEU A 241 3.35 12.74 -9.26
C LEU A 241 2.59 13.98 -8.81
N ALA A 242 1.56 13.79 -7.98
CA ALA A 242 0.75 14.87 -7.45
C ALA A 242 1.57 15.82 -6.57
N GLY A 243 1.15 17.09 -6.58
CA GLY A 243 1.83 18.16 -5.89
C GLY A 243 2.86 18.86 -6.79
N SER A 244 3.01 20.16 -6.55
CA SER A 244 4.06 20.95 -7.17
C SER A 244 5.05 21.42 -6.11
N ILE A 245 6.28 21.68 -6.53
CA ILE A 245 7.36 22.15 -5.68
C ILE A 245 7.98 23.40 -6.30
N ALA A 246 8.90 24.05 -5.58
CA ALA A 246 9.56 25.27 -6.01
C ALA A 246 8.56 26.36 -6.44
N ASP A 247 7.58 26.62 -5.57
CA ASP A 247 6.50 27.61 -5.75
C ASP A 247 5.63 27.35 -6.99
N GLY A 248 5.37 26.07 -7.27
CA GLY A 248 4.51 25.66 -8.39
C GLY A 248 5.20 25.51 -9.73
N ARG A 249 6.51 25.80 -9.81
CA ARG A 249 7.26 25.75 -11.08
C ARG A 249 7.58 24.33 -11.53
N LEU A 250 7.82 23.43 -10.58
CA LEU A 250 8.24 22.06 -10.86
C LEU A 250 7.19 21.06 -10.37
N ALA A 251 7.06 19.96 -11.10
CA ALA A 251 6.38 18.75 -10.65
C ALA A 251 7.37 17.59 -10.60
N ALA A 252 7.16 16.70 -9.63
CA ALA A 252 7.92 15.47 -9.53
C ALA A 252 7.37 14.42 -10.51
N ARG A 253 8.23 13.53 -10.97
CA ARG A 253 7.87 12.38 -11.79
C ARG A 253 8.69 11.17 -11.40
N HIS A 254 8.07 10.01 -11.51
CA HIS A 254 8.60 8.71 -11.16
C HIS A 254 9.05 7.96 -12.44
N VAL A 255 10.11 7.16 -12.33
CA VAL A 255 10.51 6.13 -13.30
C VAL A 255 11.24 5.00 -12.58
N TYR A 256 11.09 3.77 -13.05
CA TYR A 256 11.97 2.66 -12.69
C TYR A 256 13.08 2.52 -13.75
N ASP A 257 14.32 2.60 -13.31
CA ASP A 257 15.50 2.38 -14.14
C ASP A 257 15.94 0.92 -14.02
N ALA A 258 15.50 0.07 -14.95
CA ALA A 258 15.79 -1.35 -14.94
C ALA A 258 17.28 -1.69 -15.13
N GLY A 259 18.06 -0.79 -15.75
CA GLY A 259 19.50 -0.98 -15.93
C GLY A 259 20.27 -0.86 -14.62
N GLU A 260 19.88 0.11 -13.79
CA GLU A 260 20.46 0.33 -12.46
C GLU A 260 19.70 -0.35 -11.33
N ARG A 261 18.48 -0.87 -11.59
CA ARG A 261 17.55 -1.45 -10.62
C ARG A 261 17.24 -0.47 -9.47
N VAL A 262 16.92 0.77 -9.85
CA VAL A 262 16.63 1.89 -8.94
C VAL A 262 15.31 2.57 -9.30
N ILE A 263 14.60 3.04 -8.28
CA ILE A 263 13.46 3.96 -8.41
C ILE A 263 13.99 5.39 -8.41
N ARG A 264 13.63 6.17 -9.42
CA ARG A 264 14.05 7.57 -9.54
C ARG A 264 12.89 8.53 -9.44
N ILE A 265 13.03 9.52 -8.57
CA ILE A 265 12.14 10.67 -8.49
C ILE A 265 12.88 11.89 -9.05
N THR A 266 12.46 12.34 -10.22
CA THR A 266 13.04 13.51 -10.90
C THR A 266 12.04 14.65 -10.97
N CYS A 267 12.50 15.85 -11.32
CA CYS A 267 11.62 17.01 -11.47
C CYS A 267 11.66 17.56 -12.90
N ARG A 268 10.55 18.14 -13.34
CA ARG A 268 10.43 18.88 -14.60
C ARG A 268 9.46 20.04 -14.42
N GLU A 269 9.56 21.03 -15.29
CA GLU A 269 8.61 22.13 -15.36
C GLU A 269 7.20 21.60 -15.63
N VAL A 270 6.20 22.18 -14.96
CA VAL A 270 4.79 21.74 -15.05
C VAL A 270 4.20 21.83 -16.46
N GLY A 271 4.72 22.74 -17.30
CA GLY A 271 4.31 22.89 -18.70
C GLY A 271 4.99 21.91 -19.66
N ASN A 272 5.93 21.08 -19.19
CA ASN A 272 6.62 20.12 -20.02
C ASN A 272 5.68 18.98 -20.44
N GLN A 273 5.82 18.54 -21.68
CA GLN A 273 5.06 17.46 -22.29
C GLN A 273 6.02 16.58 -23.12
N GLY A 274 5.70 15.30 -23.27
CA GLY A 274 6.51 14.42 -24.10
C GLY A 274 5.94 13.02 -24.18
N PRO A 275 6.26 12.28 -25.24
CA PRO A 275 5.68 10.95 -25.50
C PRO A 275 6.10 9.90 -24.46
N HIS A 276 6.99 10.22 -23.54
CA HIS A 276 7.38 9.33 -22.44
C HIS A 276 6.76 9.74 -21.09
N LEU A 277 5.92 10.77 -21.06
CA LEU A 277 5.27 11.29 -19.87
C LEU A 277 3.79 10.92 -19.87
N GLY A 278 3.32 10.34 -18.77
CA GLY A 278 1.93 9.98 -18.55
C GLY A 278 1.49 10.15 -17.10
N ALA A 279 0.30 9.62 -16.80
CA ALA A 279 -0.29 9.65 -15.48
C ALA A 279 -0.90 8.30 -15.10
N ARG A 280 -0.90 8.00 -13.80
CA ARG A 280 -1.63 6.88 -13.20
C ARG A 280 -2.74 7.46 -12.33
N PRO A 281 -3.92 7.77 -12.90
CA PRO A 281 -4.97 8.47 -12.18
C PRO A 281 -5.53 7.58 -11.06
N PRO A 282 -5.30 7.94 -9.78
CA PRO A 282 -5.80 7.15 -8.65
C PRO A 282 -7.34 7.16 -8.64
N GLN A 283 -7.96 6.09 -8.17
CA GLN A 283 -9.40 5.98 -7.93
C GLN A 283 -9.65 5.83 -6.43
N GLY A 284 -10.52 6.66 -5.86
CA GLY A 284 -10.82 6.70 -4.43
C GLY A 284 -12.13 7.42 -4.17
#